data_AF-A0AAU9VCT3-F1
#
_entry.id   AF-A0AAU9VCT3-F1
#
_cell.length_a   1.000
_cell.length_b   1.000
_cell.length_c   1.000
_cell.angle_alpha   90.00
_cell.angle_beta   90.00
_cell.angle_gamma   90.00
#
_symmetry.space_group_name_H-M   'P 1'
#
loop_
_entity.id
_entity.type
_entity.pdbx_description
1 polymer ?
#
loop_
_entity_poly.entity_id
_entity_poly.type
_entity_poly.pdbx_seq_one_letter_code
_entity_poly.pdbx_strand_id
1 'polypeptide(L)'
;MAEFNKRVETVEECLTSLEEKFTDKINCEHDTLQINEVIEQLKEDINEREQMLLLNDIQIDGVPETECAEQAGSRRFPPAGEERHRPQPVIVWLARRALRDEIIKSARVRRNTDTSDVIDGNPSRVYINKHLTRNNRILFYKAREEGKRHGWHYTWTRDGKIYMRRETSSAVQRIRLFNPGSLGTHHDEFVVLMERHMVDIIALNESWLRPGEDGRAPRLPGYRLRHIPRPTEIRSRGGGVGFYIKRGISARGVGLQEGSTHHD
;
A
#
# COMPACT_ATOMS: atom_id res chain seq x y z
N MET A 1 -11.25 31.38 -58.80
CA MET A 1 -11.81 32.12 -57.65
C MET A 1 -12.85 31.28 -56.91
N ALA A 2 -13.98 30.91 -57.53
CA ALA A 2 -15.06 30.15 -56.86
C ALA A 2 -14.63 28.77 -56.32
N GLU A 3 -13.84 28.00 -57.08
CA GLU A 3 -13.36 26.67 -56.66
C GLU A 3 -12.35 26.73 -55.50
N PHE A 4 -11.53 27.79 -55.47
CA PHE A 4 -10.58 28.03 -54.39
C PHE A 4 -11.31 28.38 -53.09
N ASN A 5 -12.29 29.28 -53.13
CA ASN A 5 -13.11 29.63 -51.96
C ASN A 5 -13.86 28.41 -51.40
N LYS A 6 -14.42 27.57 -52.27
CA LYS A 6 -15.10 26.33 -51.84
C LYS A 6 -14.16 25.35 -51.12
N ARG A 7 -12.91 25.24 -51.60
CA ARG A 7 -11.87 24.44 -50.94
C ARG A 7 -11.44 25.04 -49.60
N VAL A 8 -11.40 26.36 -49.49
CA VAL A 8 -11.10 27.06 -48.23
C VAL A 8 -12.22 26.83 -47.21
N GLU A 9 -13.49 26.98 -47.61
CA GLU A 9 -14.66 26.70 -46.76
C GLU A 9 -14.64 25.25 -46.23
N THR A 10 -14.34 24.27 -47.10
CA THR A 10 -14.26 22.86 -46.68
C THR A 10 -13.12 22.62 -45.68
N VAL A 11 -12.00 23.34 -45.82
CA VAL A 11 -10.87 23.23 -44.88
C VAL A 11 -11.21 23.89 -43.54
N GLU A 12 -11.90 25.03 -43.54
CA GLU A 12 -12.36 25.70 -42.31
C GLU A 12 -13.38 24.85 -41.54
N GLU A 13 -14.33 24.22 -42.23
CA GLU A 13 -15.28 23.27 -41.62
C GLU A 13 -14.57 22.06 -41.02
N CYS A 14 -13.56 21.53 -41.71
CA CYS A 14 -12.79 20.38 -41.24
C CYS A 14 -11.90 20.75 -40.03
N LEU A 15 -11.34 21.96 -40.02
CA LEU A 15 -10.58 22.49 -38.90
C LEU A 15 -11.47 22.66 -37.66
N THR A 16 -12.67 23.22 -37.83
CA THR A 16 -13.65 23.39 -36.75
C THR A 16 -14.06 22.04 -36.15
N SER A 17 -14.36 21.04 -36.99
CA SER A 17 -14.69 19.69 -36.52
C SER A 17 -13.52 19.00 -35.82
N LEU A 18 -12.28 19.27 -36.25
CA LEU A 18 -11.08 18.74 -35.61
C LEU A 18 -10.85 19.39 -34.23
N GLU A 19 -11.08 20.70 -34.10
CA GLU A 19 -10.99 21.44 -32.84
C GLU A 19 -12.03 20.98 -31.82
N GLU A 20 -13.28 20.75 -32.24
CA GLU A 20 -14.32 20.16 -31.39
C GLU A 20 -13.92 18.77 -30.90
N LYS A 21 -13.51 17.87 -31.82
CA LYS A 21 -13.06 16.51 -31.46
C LYS A 21 -11.86 16.52 -30.53
N PHE A 22 -10.95 17.48 -30.67
CA PHE A 22 -9.79 17.62 -29.80
C PHE A 22 -10.20 18.08 -28.40
N THR A 23 -11.15 19.01 -28.31
CA THR A 23 -11.73 19.51 -27.05
C THR A 23 -12.47 18.39 -26.32
N ASP A 24 -13.30 17.62 -27.02
CA ASP A 24 -14.03 16.48 -26.45
C ASP A 24 -13.07 15.40 -25.94
N LYS A 25 -11.99 15.15 -26.68
CA LYS A 25 -10.95 14.21 -26.25
C LYS A 25 -10.23 14.70 -25.00
N ILE A 26 -9.89 15.98 -24.91
CA ILE A 26 -9.28 16.55 -23.70
C ILE A 26 -10.23 16.43 -22.50
N ASN A 27 -11.52 16.75 -22.69
CA ASN A 27 -12.51 16.67 -21.62
C ASN A 27 -12.70 15.23 -21.13
N CYS A 28 -12.81 14.25 -22.04
CA CYS A 28 -12.94 12.85 -21.62
C CYS A 28 -11.67 12.34 -20.92
N GLU A 29 -10.49 12.80 -21.35
CA GLU A 29 -9.22 12.51 -20.67
C GLU A 29 -9.20 13.14 -19.27
N HIS A 30 -9.75 14.34 -19.09
CA HIS A 30 -9.87 15.01 -17.80
C HIS A 30 -10.84 14.28 -16.85
N ASP A 31 -12.04 13.94 -17.32
CA ASP A 31 -13.05 13.24 -16.52
C ASP A 31 -12.53 11.88 -16.04
N THR A 32 -11.85 11.14 -16.93
CA THR A 32 -11.24 9.87 -16.54
C THR A 32 -10.11 10.04 -15.52
N LEU A 33 -9.42 11.19 -15.47
CA LEU A 33 -8.43 11.46 -14.40
C LEU A 33 -9.14 11.68 -13.06
N GLN A 34 -10.17 12.53 -13.04
CA GLN A 34 -10.94 12.80 -11.83
C GLN A 34 -11.58 11.52 -11.26
N ILE A 35 -12.15 10.67 -12.12
CA ILE A 35 -12.74 9.39 -11.70
C ILE A 35 -11.70 8.47 -11.06
N ASN A 36 -10.52 8.34 -11.65
CA ASN A 36 -9.48 7.48 -11.11
C ASN A 36 -8.93 7.98 -9.76
N GLU A 37 -8.80 9.31 -9.60
CA GLU A 37 -8.44 9.92 -8.32
C GLU A 37 -9.46 9.57 -7.23
N VAL A 38 -10.75 9.72 -7.52
CA VAL A 38 -11.83 9.34 -6.60
C VAL A 38 -11.81 7.85 -6.28
N ILE A 39 -11.54 6.98 -7.26
CA ILE A 39 -11.44 5.53 -7.04
C ILE A 39 -10.30 5.20 -6.07
N GLU A 40 -9.14 5.82 -6.24
CA GLU A 40 -8.00 5.60 -5.35
C GLU A 40 -8.30 6.09 -3.93
N GLN A 41 -8.91 7.27 -3.78
CA GLN A 41 -9.36 7.78 -2.48
C GLN A 41 -10.36 6.82 -1.81
N LEU A 42 -11.34 6.31 -2.57
CA LEU A 42 -12.32 5.35 -2.05
C LEU A 42 -11.67 4.03 -1.64
N LYS A 43 -10.67 3.53 -2.39
CA LYS A 43 -9.91 2.33 -2.01
C LYS A 43 -9.18 2.53 -0.70
N GLU A 44 -8.60 3.70 -0.45
CA GLU A 44 -7.96 4.01 0.82
C GLU A 44 -8.97 4.04 1.97
N ASP A 45 -10.08 4.76 1.80
CA ASP A 45 -11.16 4.85 2.77
C ASP A 45 -11.73 3.48 3.13
N ILE A 46 -11.93 2.62 2.13
CA ILE A 46 -12.35 1.24 2.33
C ILE A 46 -11.31 0.50 3.17
N ASN A 47 -10.03 0.57 2.82
CA ASN A 47 -8.97 -0.10 3.56
C ASN A 47 -8.88 0.39 5.02
N GLU A 48 -9.10 1.69 5.28
CA GLU A 48 -9.14 2.20 6.65
C GLU A 48 -10.35 1.66 7.43
N ARG A 49 -11.53 1.68 6.82
CA ARG A 49 -12.77 1.18 7.43
C ARG A 49 -12.70 -0.32 7.69
N GLU A 50 -12.25 -1.10 6.72
CA GLU A 50 -11.97 -2.52 6.89
C GLU A 50 -11.02 -2.73 8.06
N GLN A 51 -9.90 -2.00 8.10
CA GLN A 51 -8.94 -2.16 9.18
C GLN A 51 -9.54 -1.86 10.56
N MET A 52 -10.49 -0.92 10.66
CA MET A 52 -11.20 -0.61 11.90
C MET A 52 -12.08 -1.76 12.39
N LEU A 53 -12.73 -2.48 11.47
CA LEU A 53 -13.57 -3.65 11.78
C LEU A 53 -12.73 -4.82 12.29
N LEU A 54 -11.50 -4.99 11.77
CA LEU A 54 -10.59 -6.07 12.16
C LEU A 54 -9.87 -5.83 13.50
N LEU A 55 -10.05 -4.68 14.15
CA LEU A 55 -9.24 -4.32 15.33
C LEU A 55 -9.46 -5.23 16.54
N ASN A 56 -10.59 -5.93 16.59
CA ASN A 56 -10.89 -6.87 17.65
C ASN A 56 -10.37 -8.28 17.33
N ASP A 57 -10.01 -8.55 16.09
CA ASP A 57 -9.75 -9.90 15.60
C ASP A 57 -8.31 -10.33 15.87
N ILE A 58 -8.15 -11.63 16.04
CA ILE A 58 -6.85 -12.31 15.98
C ILE A 58 -6.82 -13.27 14.80
N GLN A 59 -5.65 -13.37 14.18
CA GLN A 59 -5.34 -14.35 13.16
C GLN A 59 -4.44 -15.42 13.78
N ILE A 60 -4.82 -16.68 13.65
CA ILE A 60 -4.06 -17.83 14.14
C ILE A 60 -3.54 -18.59 12.93
N ASP A 61 -2.21 -18.59 12.75
CA ASP A 61 -1.53 -19.32 11.68
C ASP A 61 -0.94 -20.64 12.22
N GLY A 62 -0.81 -21.64 11.36
CA GLY A 62 -0.13 -22.90 11.69
C GLY A 62 -0.98 -23.94 12.40
N VAL A 63 -2.31 -23.80 12.37
CA VAL A 63 -3.23 -24.85 12.82
C VAL A 63 -3.40 -25.86 11.69
N PRO A 64 -3.10 -27.16 11.88
CA PRO A 64 -3.23 -28.16 10.83
C PRO A 64 -4.70 -28.37 10.49
N GLU A 65 -4.99 -28.56 9.20
CA GLU A 65 -6.32 -28.92 8.73
C GLU A 65 -6.56 -30.40 9.07
N THR A 66 -7.42 -30.69 10.05
CA THR A 66 -7.84 -32.06 10.35
C THR A 66 -8.89 -32.52 9.35
N GLU A 67 -8.82 -33.76 8.89
CA GLU A 67 -9.70 -34.37 7.87
C GLU A 67 -11.21 -34.41 8.24
N CYS A 68 -11.62 -33.99 9.43
CA CYS A 68 -13.03 -33.87 9.81
C CYS A 68 -13.84 -32.83 9.01
N ALA A 69 -13.21 -32.01 8.16
CA ALA A 69 -13.89 -31.00 7.34
C ALA A 69 -14.33 -31.49 5.94
N GLU A 70 -14.12 -32.76 5.58
CA GLU A 70 -14.49 -33.26 4.24
C GLU A 70 -16.01 -33.44 4.01
N GLN A 71 -16.84 -33.37 5.03
CA GLN A 71 -18.31 -33.51 4.89
C GLN A 71 -19.06 -32.22 4.55
N ALA A 72 -18.37 -31.08 4.45
CA ALA A 72 -18.96 -29.80 4.02
C ALA A 72 -18.28 -29.28 2.74
N GLY A 73 -18.51 -30.00 1.63
CA GLY A 73 -18.50 -29.51 0.25
C GLY A 73 -17.54 -28.38 -0.15
N SER A 74 -16.26 -28.71 -0.42
CA SER A 74 -15.51 -28.07 -1.52
C SER A 74 -14.23 -28.87 -1.84
N ARG A 75 -14.34 -29.86 -2.73
CA ARG A 75 -13.13 -30.47 -3.31
C ARG A 75 -12.52 -29.49 -4.32
N ARG A 76 -11.37 -28.92 -4.00
CA ARG A 76 -10.41 -28.45 -5.01
C ARG A 76 -9.33 -29.53 -5.09
N PHE A 77 -9.34 -30.31 -6.17
CA PHE A 77 -8.22 -31.18 -6.50
C PHE A 77 -7.01 -30.29 -6.85
N PRO A 78 -5.85 -30.41 -6.18
CA PRO A 78 -4.65 -29.75 -6.65
C PRO A 78 -4.09 -30.49 -7.89
N PRO A 79 -3.55 -29.77 -8.88
CA PRO A 79 -2.78 -30.40 -9.94
C PRO A 79 -1.53 -31.06 -9.35
N ALA A 80 -1.11 -32.19 -9.94
CA ALA A 80 0.05 -32.96 -9.53
C ALA A 80 1.33 -32.10 -9.57
N GLY A 81 1.92 -31.85 -8.40
CA GLY A 81 3.14 -31.06 -8.20
C GLY A 81 3.12 -30.42 -6.82
N GLU A 82 3.83 -31.01 -5.87
CA GLU A 82 3.77 -30.71 -4.43
C GLU A 82 4.09 -29.25 -4.06
N GLU A 83 3.07 -28.39 -3.99
CA GLU A 83 3.11 -27.21 -3.12
C GLU A 83 2.58 -27.62 -1.74
N ARG A 84 3.45 -27.60 -0.72
CA ARG A 84 3.06 -27.80 0.68
C ARG A 84 1.95 -26.81 1.02
N HIS A 85 0.71 -27.28 1.08
CA HIS A 85 -0.45 -26.48 1.44
C HIS A 85 -0.20 -25.91 2.83
N ARG A 86 0.11 -24.61 2.93
CA ARG A 86 0.12 -23.95 4.23
C ARG A 86 -1.34 -23.90 4.69
N PRO A 87 -1.64 -24.36 5.91
CA PRO A 87 -3.01 -24.36 6.39
C PRO A 87 -3.58 -22.95 6.37
N GLN A 88 -4.86 -22.84 6.04
CA GLN A 88 -5.54 -21.54 6.07
C GLN A 88 -5.53 -20.96 7.49
N PRO A 89 -5.30 -19.65 7.64
CA PRO A 89 -5.35 -19.02 8.95
C PRO A 89 -6.76 -19.02 9.52
N VAL A 90 -6.87 -19.27 10.82
CA VAL A 90 -8.14 -19.17 11.56
C VAL A 90 -8.31 -17.74 12.07
N ILE A 91 -9.47 -17.14 11.79
CA ILE A 91 -9.83 -15.81 12.33
C ILE A 91 -10.73 -15.99 13.54
N VAL A 92 -10.38 -15.35 14.65
CA VAL A 92 -11.19 -15.35 15.87
C VAL A 92 -11.61 -13.92 16.20
N TRP A 93 -12.92 -13.71 16.23
CA TRP A 93 -13.54 -12.44 16.63
C TRP A 93 -13.62 -12.35 18.15
N LEU A 94 -13.09 -11.27 18.72
CA LEU A 94 -13.16 -11.02 20.16
C LEU A 94 -14.09 -9.85 20.47
N ALA A 95 -14.75 -9.89 21.63
CA ALA A 95 -15.66 -8.82 22.02
C ALA A 95 -14.93 -7.52 22.38
N ARG A 96 -13.66 -7.59 22.81
CA ARG A 96 -12.90 -6.45 23.35
C ARG A 96 -11.47 -6.41 22.84
N ARG A 97 -11.00 -5.22 22.44
CA ARG A 97 -9.59 -4.98 22.05
C ARG A 97 -8.61 -5.27 23.16
N ALA A 98 -8.98 -5.00 24.41
CA ALA A 98 -8.13 -5.28 25.57
C ALA A 98 -7.83 -6.78 25.70
N LEU A 99 -8.85 -7.64 25.53
CA LEU A 99 -8.68 -9.10 25.54
C LEU A 99 -7.80 -9.55 24.36
N ARG A 100 -8.04 -9.00 23.17
CA ARG A 100 -7.20 -9.23 21.98
C ARG A 100 -5.73 -8.92 22.26
N ASP A 101 -5.44 -7.75 22.81
CA ASP A 101 -4.06 -7.32 23.10
C ASP A 101 -3.43 -8.16 24.22
N GLU A 102 -4.20 -8.58 25.22
CA GLU A 102 -3.76 -9.48 26.28
C GLU A 102 -3.39 -10.87 25.74
N ILE A 103 -4.24 -11.48 24.91
CA ILE A 103 -3.98 -12.78 24.27
C ILE A 103 -2.68 -12.72 23.45
N ILE A 104 -2.53 -11.70 22.60
CA ILE A 104 -1.32 -11.55 21.78
C ILE A 104 -0.08 -11.31 22.65
N LYS A 105 -0.19 -10.51 23.71
CA LYS A 105 0.91 -10.25 24.65
C LYS A 105 1.34 -11.55 25.34
N SER A 106 0.40 -12.32 25.86
CA SER A 106 0.65 -13.60 26.52
C SER A 106 1.26 -14.63 25.56
N ALA A 107 0.76 -14.71 24.32
CA ALA A 107 1.32 -15.59 23.29
C ALA A 107 2.78 -15.25 22.95
N ARG A 108 3.12 -13.97 22.87
CA ARG A 108 4.51 -13.52 22.62
C ARG A 108 5.51 -13.91 23.70
N VAL A 109 5.06 -14.04 24.96
CA VAL A 109 5.92 -14.47 26.07
C VAL A 109 6.23 -15.96 25.99
N ARG A 110 5.27 -16.78 25.55
CA ARG A 110 5.42 -18.25 25.50
C ARG A 110 6.35 -18.73 24.38
N ARG A 111 6.50 -17.97 23.27
CA ARG A 111 7.42 -18.15 22.11
C ARG A 111 7.42 -19.50 21.37
N ASN A 112 6.89 -20.57 21.96
CA ASN A 112 6.88 -21.95 21.46
C ASN A 112 5.51 -22.60 21.66
N THR A 113 4.42 -21.87 21.42
CA THR A 113 3.09 -22.49 21.41
C THR A 113 2.97 -23.40 20.19
N ASP A 114 2.62 -24.66 20.41
CA ASP A 114 2.32 -25.63 19.36
C ASP A 114 0.96 -26.29 19.62
N THR A 115 0.55 -27.17 18.72
CA THR A 115 -0.75 -27.85 18.77
C THR A 115 -0.79 -29.11 19.65
N SER A 116 0.31 -29.48 20.30
CA SER A 116 0.41 -30.77 21.03
C SER A 116 -0.63 -30.94 22.12
N ASP A 117 -0.99 -29.86 22.82
CA ASP A 117 -1.96 -29.87 23.92
C ASP A 117 -3.43 -29.77 23.45
N VAL A 118 -3.68 -29.61 22.14
CA VAL A 118 -5.02 -29.26 21.61
C VAL A 118 -5.49 -30.19 20.49
N ILE A 119 -4.57 -30.71 19.66
CA ILE A 119 -4.90 -31.51 18.49
C ILE A 119 -4.06 -32.78 18.52
N ASP A 120 -4.72 -33.92 18.39
CA ASP A 120 -4.06 -35.21 18.20
C ASP A 120 -3.33 -35.23 16.84
N GLY A 121 -2.03 -35.49 16.86
CA GLY A 121 -1.20 -35.56 15.65
C GLY A 121 0.19 -34.96 15.83
N ASN A 122 0.85 -34.65 14.71
CA ASN A 122 2.17 -34.04 14.73
C ASN A 122 2.09 -32.59 15.23
N PRO A 123 2.80 -32.22 16.33
CA PRO A 123 2.80 -30.86 16.83
C PRO A 123 3.29 -29.88 15.77
N SER A 124 2.51 -28.83 15.54
CA SER A 124 2.82 -27.76 14.61
C SER A 124 2.86 -26.43 15.34
N ARG A 125 3.79 -25.55 14.96
CA ARG A 125 3.96 -24.25 15.62
C ARG A 125 2.81 -23.33 15.25
N VAL A 126 2.19 -22.76 16.28
CA VAL A 126 1.07 -21.83 16.13
C VAL A 126 1.54 -20.40 16.36
N TYR A 127 1.10 -19.49 15.49
CA TYR A 127 1.37 -18.06 15.61
C TYR A 127 0.07 -17.30 15.79
N ILE A 128 0.01 -16.47 16.83
CA ILE A 128 -1.12 -15.57 17.08
C ILE A 128 -0.73 -14.15 16.69
N ASN A 129 -1.41 -13.64 15.68
CA ASN A 129 -1.15 -12.36 15.04
C ASN A 129 -2.36 -11.42 15.14
N LYS A 130 -2.13 -10.12 14.92
CA LYS A 130 -3.23 -9.16 14.70
C LYS A 130 -3.78 -9.37 13.30
N HIS A 131 -5.09 -9.24 13.14
CA HIS A 131 -5.71 -9.26 11.82
C HIS A 131 -5.46 -7.91 11.11
N LEU A 132 -4.79 -7.97 9.96
CA LEU A 132 -4.48 -6.82 9.11
C LEU A 132 -5.19 -6.97 7.78
N THR A 133 -5.60 -5.84 7.18
CA THR A 133 -6.02 -5.86 5.78
C THR A 133 -4.90 -6.38 4.88
N ARG A 134 -5.26 -6.87 3.69
CA ARG A 134 -4.29 -7.40 2.72
C ARG A 134 -3.17 -6.38 2.44
N ASN A 135 -3.52 -5.12 2.25
CA ASN A 135 -2.57 -4.05 1.96
C ASN A 135 -1.62 -3.81 3.13
N ASN A 136 -2.16 -3.71 4.36
CA ASN A 136 -1.35 -3.51 5.55
C ASN A 136 -0.44 -4.71 5.84
N ARG A 137 -0.91 -5.94 5.56
CA ARG A 137 -0.11 -7.16 5.69
C ARG A 137 1.08 -7.17 4.73
N ILE A 138 0.86 -6.85 3.46
CA ILE A 138 1.92 -6.76 2.44
C ILE A 138 2.93 -5.67 2.81
N LEU A 139 2.44 -4.48 3.19
CA LEU A 139 3.30 -3.37 3.59
C LEU A 139 4.14 -3.72 4.83
N PHE A 140 3.52 -4.35 5.83
CA PHE A 140 4.21 -4.80 7.04
C PHE A 140 5.30 -5.82 6.75
N TYR A 141 5.02 -6.78 5.85
CA TYR A 141 5.98 -7.78 5.42
C TYR A 141 7.21 -7.12 4.76
N LYS A 142 6.98 -6.27 3.75
CA LYS A 142 8.05 -5.53 3.07
C LYS A 142 8.86 -4.65 4.03
N ALA A 143 8.19 -3.91 4.90
CA ALA A 143 8.84 -3.07 5.91
C ALA A 143 9.74 -3.89 6.85
N ARG A 144 9.29 -5.10 7.24
CA ARG A 144 10.07 -5.99 8.10
C ARG A 144 11.28 -6.59 7.37
N GLU A 145 11.15 -6.95 6.10
CA GLU A 145 12.27 -7.45 5.28
C GLU A 145 13.35 -6.38 5.10
N GLU A 146 12.96 -5.21 4.63
CA GLU A 146 13.89 -4.08 4.44
C GLU A 146 14.48 -3.60 5.76
N GLY A 147 13.67 -3.58 6.81
CA GLY A 147 14.14 -3.30 8.16
C GLY A 147 15.29 -4.21 8.56
N LYS A 148 15.14 -5.53 8.40
CA LYS A 148 16.21 -6.49 8.70
C LYS A 148 17.47 -6.25 7.87
N ARG A 149 17.33 -6.03 6.56
CA ARG A 149 18.44 -5.75 5.65
C ARG A 149 19.25 -4.53 6.06
N HIS A 150 18.57 -3.50 6.57
CA HIS A 150 19.19 -2.22 6.93
C HIS A 150 19.43 -2.02 8.43
N GLY A 151 19.38 -3.10 9.24
CA GLY A 151 19.72 -3.04 10.66
C GLY A 151 18.67 -2.34 11.53
N TRP A 152 17.39 -2.44 11.15
CA TRP A 152 16.26 -2.06 12.01
C TRP A 152 15.79 -3.27 12.82
N HIS A 153 16.04 -3.23 14.12
CA HIS A 153 15.79 -4.38 15.00
C HIS A 153 14.30 -4.57 15.34
N TYR A 154 13.50 -3.51 15.30
CA TYR A 154 12.11 -3.57 15.73
C TYR A 154 11.17 -3.11 14.62
N THR A 155 10.23 -3.98 14.24
CA THR A 155 9.14 -3.69 13.29
C THR A 155 7.87 -4.36 13.79
N TRP A 156 6.82 -3.59 14.05
CA TRP A 156 5.56 -4.10 14.61
C TRP A 156 4.36 -3.30 14.12
N THR A 157 3.16 -3.82 14.38
CA THR A 157 1.91 -3.13 14.11
C THR A 157 1.15 -2.81 15.40
N ARG A 158 0.43 -1.69 15.38
CA ARG A 158 -0.56 -1.32 16.41
C ARG A 158 -1.72 -0.60 15.72
N ASP A 159 -2.92 -1.11 15.91
CA ASP A 159 -4.16 -0.61 15.29
C ASP A 159 -4.07 -0.49 13.75
N GLY A 160 -3.52 -1.52 13.10
CA GLY A 160 -3.29 -1.53 11.65
C GLY A 160 -2.13 -0.65 11.18
N LYS A 161 -1.58 0.21 12.04
CA LYS A 161 -0.47 1.12 11.71
C LYS A 161 0.86 0.43 11.92
N ILE A 162 1.81 0.68 11.03
CA ILE A 162 3.14 0.08 11.04
C ILE A 162 4.13 1.03 11.72
N TYR A 163 4.92 0.47 12.62
CA TYR A 163 5.95 1.17 13.36
C TYR A 163 7.27 0.44 13.23
N MET A 164 8.33 1.21 13.08
CA MET A 164 9.70 0.73 13.00
C MET A 164 10.60 1.50 13.95
N ARG A 165 11.62 0.83 14.46
CA ARG A 165 12.63 1.42 15.31
C ARG A 165 13.95 0.71 15.08
N ARG A 166 15.02 1.49 14.92
CA ARG A 166 16.34 0.96 14.60
C ARG A 166 16.92 0.16 15.76
N GLU A 167 17.12 0.81 16.90
CA GLU A 167 17.64 0.22 18.13
C GLU A 167 16.81 0.64 19.35
N THR A 168 17.04 0.03 20.51
CA THR A 168 16.30 0.29 21.78
C THR A 168 16.43 1.71 22.33
N SER A 169 17.36 2.51 21.83
CA SER A 169 17.52 3.94 22.16
C SER A 169 16.95 4.86 21.08
N SER A 170 16.71 4.36 19.87
CA SER A 170 16.29 5.18 18.72
C SER A 170 14.84 5.66 18.85
N ALA A 171 14.48 6.72 18.12
CA ALA A 171 13.08 7.10 17.99
C ALA A 171 12.26 6.03 17.25
N VAL A 172 10.99 5.87 17.65
CA VAL A 172 10.01 5.09 16.89
C VAL A 172 9.52 5.92 15.71
N GLN A 173 9.43 5.30 14.55
CA GLN A 173 8.98 5.92 13.31
C GLN A 173 7.74 5.18 12.80
N ARG A 174 6.66 5.93 12.59
CA ARG A 174 5.46 5.43 11.93
C ARG A 174 5.58 5.58 10.42
N ILE A 175 5.30 4.49 9.70
CA ILE A 175 5.33 4.45 8.24
C ILE A 175 3.92 4.22 7.71
N ARG A 176 3.59 4.92 6.63
CA ARG A 176 2.32 4.78 5.91
C ARG A 176 2.53 4.89 4.41
N LEU A 177 1.73 4.15 3.64
CA LEU A 177 1.54 4.38 2.21
C LEU A 177 0.32 5.27 2.02
N PHE A 178 0.41 6.24 1.12
CA PHE A 178 -0.68 7.13 0.74
C PHE A 178 -0.63 7.37 -0.76
N ASN A 179 -1.75 7.22 -1.45
CA ASN A 179 -1.92 7.53 -2.85
C ASN A 179 -2.67 8.85 -2.99
N PRO A 180 -1.98 9.96 -3.31
CA PRO A 180 -2.63 11.25 -3.51
C PRO A 180 -3.43 11.32 -4.82
N GLY A 181 -3.33 10.36 -5.75
CA GLY A 181 -3.91 10.45 -7.10
C GLY A 181 -3.20 11.46 -8.01
N SER A 182 -2.71 12.58 -7.45
CA SER A 182 -1.75 13.53 -7.99
C SER A 182 -1.32 14.49 -6.88
N LEU A 183 -0.01 14.76 -6.74
CA LEU A 183 0.43 15.77 -5.77
C LEU A 183 0.08 17.21 -6.17
N GLY A 184 -0.40 17.43 -7.40
CA GLY A 184 -0.77 18.76 -7.91
C GLY A 184 -2.24 19.14 -7.67
N THR A 185 -3.06 18.23 -7.13
CA THR A 185 -4.49 18.41 -6.89
C THR A 185 -4.80 18.32 -5.38
N HIS A 186 -5.92 18.91 -4.94
CA HIS A 186 -6.50 18.76 -3.59
C HIS A 186 -5.52 18.87 -2.40
N HIS A 187 -4.67 19.91 -2.38
CA HIS A 187 -3.65 20.11 -1.35
C HIS A 187 -4.20 20.17 0.09
N ASP A 188 -5.38 20.76 0.28
CA ASP A 188 -5.93 21.00 1.61
C ASP A 188 -6.29 19.70 2.33
N GLU A 189 -6.84 18.72 1.61
CA GLU A 189 -7.18 17.41 2.16
C GLU A 189 -5.93 16.65 2.62
N PHE A 190 -4.88 16.69 1.80
CA PHE A 190 -3.61 16.06 2.13
C PHE A 190 -2.94 16.70 3.35
N VAL A 191 -2.97 18.04 3.45
CA VAL A 191 -2.44 18.77 4.62
C VAL A 191 -3.19 18.38 5.89
N VAL A 192 -4.53 18.38 5.84
CA VAL A 192 -5.38 17.99 6.98
C VAL A 192 -5.13 16.53 7.39
N LEU A 193 -4.99 15.62 6.42
CA LEU A 193 -4.67 14.22 6.67
C LEU A 193 -3.31 14.09 7.37
N MET A 194 -2.32 14.88 6.97
CA MET A 194 -0.99 14.86 7.58
C MET A 194 -0.98 15.35 9.02
N GLU A 195 -1.74 16.40 9.32
CA GLU A 195 -1.90 16.91 10.69
C GLU A 195 -2.62 15.90 11.60
N ARG A 196 -3.70 15.29 11.11
CA ARG A 196 -4.53 14.36 11.88
C ARG A 196 -3.82 13.05 12.20
N HIS A 197 -3.02 12.54 11.26
CA HIS A 197 -2.47 11.19 11.38
C HIS A 197 -1.07 11.13 12.01
N MET A 198 -0.36 12.23 12.28
CA MET A 198 0.98 12.24 12.92
C MET A 198 1.89 11.10 12.41
N VAL A 199 2.18 11.08 11.11
CA VAL A 199 2.98 10.03 10.47
C VAL A 199 4.41 10.51 10.30
N ASP A 200 5.42 9.72 10.65
CA ASP A 200 6.81 10.17 10.53
C ASP A 200 7.34 10.08 9.10
N ILE A 201 6.94 9.04 8.36
CA ILE A 201 7.30 8.81 6.96
C ILE A 201 6.06 8.39 6.18
N ILE A 202 5.71 9.16 5.15
CA ILE A 202 4.71 8.78 4.16
C ILE A 202 5.41 8.43 2.86
N ALA A 203 5.20 7.21 2.39
CA ALA A 203 5.50 6.81 1.03
C ALA A 203 4.30 7.17 0.14
N LEU A 204 4.59 7.84 -0.96
CA LEU A 204 3.63 8.19 -1.98
C LEU A 204 3.86 7.33 -3.21
N ASN A 205 2.86 6.57 -3.60
CA ASN A 205 2.77 6.10 -4.97
C ASN A 205 2.21 7.22 -5.84
N GLU A 206 2.65 7.30 -7.10
CA GLU A 206 2.04 8.18 -8.09
C GLU A 206 2.13 9.67 -7.70
N SER A 207 3.36 10.16 -7.51
CA SER A 207 3.57 11.59 -7.23
C SER A 207 3.15 12.51 -8.39
N TRP A 208 3.13 12.01 -9.63
CA TRP A 208 2.84 12.74 -10.87
C TRP A 208 3.72 13.99 -11.13
N LEU A 209 4.86 14.12 -10.45
CA LEU A 209 5.79 15.24 -10.64
C LEU A 209 6.80 14.94 -11.76
N ARG A 210 6.89 15.83 -12.76
CA ARG A 210 7.99 15.84 -13.74
C ARG A 210 9.23 16.57 -13.19
N PRO A 211 10.41 16.40 -13.80
CA PRO A 211 11.60 17.16 -13.41
C PRO A 211 11.31 18.67 -13.41
N GLY A 212 11.55 19.34 -12.29
CA GLY A 212 11.31 20.78 -12.11
C GLY A 212 9.90 21.17 -11.66
N GLU A 213 8.96 20.23 -11.55
CA GLU A 213 7.59 20.48 -11.09
C GLU A 213 7.42 20.35 -9.56
N ASP A 214 8.51 20.23 -8.81
CA ASP A 214 8.54 20.06 -7.34
C ASP A 214 7.70 21.12 -6.60
N GLY A 215 7.58 22.32 -7.17
CA GLY A 215 6.78 23.42 -6.64
C GLY A 215 5.27 23.16 -6.62
N ARG A 216 4.77 22.19 -7.40
CA ARG A 216 3.36 21.77 -7.38
C ARG A 216 3.03 20.92 -6.16
N ALA A 217 4.02 20.34 -5.49
CA ALA A 217 3.77 19.48 -4.35
C ALA A 217 3.43 20.31 -3.08
N PRO A 218 2.47 19.86 -2.25
CA PRO A 218 2.06 20.58 -1.05
C PRO A 218 3.20 20.73 -0.04
N ARG A 219 3.41 21.97 0.43
CA ARG A 219 4.44 22.25 1.45
C ARG A 219 3.89 21.96 2.85
N LEU A 220 4.23 20.80 3.36
CA LEU A 220 3.85 20.38 4.71
C LEU A 220 4.77 20.96 5.79
N PRO A 221 4.23 21.69 6.80
CA PRO A 221 5.01 22.16 7.94
C PRO A 221 5.70 21.00 8.68
N GLY A 222 7.02 21.12 8.91
CA GLY A 222 7.76 20.09 9.64
C GLY A 222 8.11 18.83 8.83
N TYR A 223 7.78 18.78 7.53
CA TYR A 223 8.21 17.70 6.64
C TYR A 223 9.15 18.21 5.55
N ARG A 224 9.74 17.28 4.82
CA ARG A 224 10.46 17.50 3.57
C ARG A 224 10.06 16.44 2.56
N LEU A 225 9.86 16.84 1.31
CA LEU A 225 9.61 15.93 0.21
C LEU A 225 10.95 15.41 -0.33
N ARG A 226 11.02 14.10 -0.56
CA ARG A 226 12.03 13.49 -1.43
C ARG A 226 11.31 12.65 -2.46
N HIS A 227 11.53 12.90 -3.74
CA HIS A 227 10.88 12.14 -4.78
C HIS A 227 11.84 11.82 -5.90
N ILE A 228 11.50 10.80 -6.67
CA ILE A 228 12.14 10.49 -7.94
C ILE A 228 11.16 10.97 -9.02
N PRO A 229 11.53 11.99 -9.81
CA PRO A 229 10.63 12.55 -10.81
C PRO A 229 10.29 11.50 -11.86
N ARG A 230 9.10 11.61 -12.44
CA ARG A 230 8.67 10.76 -13.53
C ARG A 230 9.56 10.99 -14.76
N PRO A 231 10.14 9.93 -15.37
CA PRO A 231 10.90 10.06 -16.62
C PRO A 231 10.03 10.68 -17.71
N THR A 232 10.60 11.61 -18.48
CA THR A 232 9.91 12.35 -19.55
C THR A 232 9.49 11.46 -20.73
N GLU A 233 10.13 10.31 -20.89
CA GLU A 233 9.91 9.33 -21.97
C GLU A 233 8.60 8.53 -21.79
N ILE A 234 8.15 8.36 -20.55
CA ILE A 234 6.94 7.58 -20.24
C ILE A 234 5.72 8.46 -20.48
N ARG A 235 5.05 8.24 -21.61
CA ARG A 235 3.77 8.88 -21.95
C ARG A 235 2.54 8.19 -21.35
N SER A 236 2.66 6.95 -20.87
CA SER A 236 1.58 6.19 -20.23
C SER A 236 1.28 6.69 -18.80
N ARG A 237 0.01 6.59 -18.38
CA ARG A 237 -0.47 7.01 -17.04
C ARG A 237 0.26 6.26 -15.90
N GLY A 238 0.42 6.92 -14.76
CA GLY A 238 1.10 6.40 -13.57
C GLY A 238 2.60 6.73 -13.57
N GLY A 239 3.14 7.06 -12.40
CA GLY A 239 4.59 7.22 -12.22
C GLY A 239 5.04 8.24 -11.19
N GLY A 240 6.31 8.11 -10.82
CA GLY A 240 6.95 8.91 -9.78
C GLY A 240 6.64 8.38 -8.38
N VAL A 241 7.68 8.30 -7.55
CA VAL A 241 7.57 7.85 -6.15
C VAL A 241 8.07 8.98 -5.27
N GLY A 242 7.29 9.32 -4.25
CA GLY A 242 7.59 10.38 -3.31
C GLY A 242 7.66 9.88 -1.88
N PHE A 243 8.34 10.64 -1.04
CA PHE A 243 8.36 10.46 0.39
C PHE A 243 8.22 11.81 1.08
N TYR A 244 7.19 11.97 1.90
CA TYR A 244 7.18 13.03 2.91
C TYR A 244 7.81 12.50 4.19
N ILE A 245 8.90 13.13 4.60
CA ILE A 245 9.71 12.70 5.75
C ILE A 245 9.72 13.81 6.77
N LYS A 246 9.34 13.49 8.02
CA LYS A 246 9.39 14.45 9.12
C LYS A 246 10.81 14.96 9.33
N ARG A 247 10.96 16.27 9.53
CA ARG A 247 12.24 16.93 9.79
C ARG A 247 12.86 16.35 11.07
N GLY A 248 14.18 16.16 11.05
CA GLY A 248 14.93 15.50 12.13
C GLY A 248 15.20 14.01 11.90
N ILE A 249 14.45 13.34 11.02
CA ILE A 249 14.78 11.96 10.58
C ILE A 249 15.90 12.05 9.55
N SER A 250 16.99 11.31 9.69
CA SER A 250 18.01 11.20 8.63
C SER A 250 17.58 10.16 7.60
N ALA A 251 17.52 10.55 6.32
CA ALA A 251 17.14 9.66 5.23
C ALA A 251 18.10 9.84 4.05
N ARG A 252 18.56 8.72 3.49
CA ARG A 252 19.39 8.68 2.28
C ARG A 252 18.68 7.83 1.24
N GLY A 253 18.69 8.29 -0.01
CA GLY A 253 18.23 7.46 -1.13
C GLY A 253 19.28 6.38 -1.35
N VAL A 254 18.85 5.12 -1.31
CA VAL A 254 19.67 4.01 -1.80
C VAL A 254 19.29 3.90 -3.27
N GLY A 255 20.20 4.26 -4.17
CA GLY A 255 19.97 4.02 -5.59
C GLY A 255 19.71 2.52 -5.78
N LEU A 256 18.76 2.17 -6.65
CA LEU A 256 18.61 0.79 -7.09
C LEU A 256 19.96 0.38 -7.69
N GLN A 257 20.74 -0.43 -6.98
CA GLN A 257 21.83 -1.15 -7.63
C GLN A 257 21.15 -2.08 -8.63
N GLU A 258 21.32 -1.78 -9.92
CA GLU A 258 20.94 -2.70 -10.98
C GLU A 258 21.56 -4.05 -10.66
N GLY A 259 20.69 -5.03 -10.43
CA GLY A 259 21.09 -6.38 -10.11
C GLY A 259 22.02 -6.89 -11.20
N SER A 260 23.20 -7.31 -10.79
CA SER A 260 24.11 -8.15 -11.56
C SER A 260 23.31 -9.25 -12.24
N THR A 261 23.28 -9.22 -13.58
CA THR A 261 22.92 -10.35 -14.42
C THR A 261 23.82 -11.52 -14.04
N HIS A 262 23.29 -12.46 -13.26
CA HIS A 262 23.84 -13.80 -13.18
C HIS A 262 23.53 -14.47 -14.52
N HIS A 263 24.52 -14.47 -15.42
CA HIS A 263 24.70 -15.57 -16.33
C HIS A 263 25.32 -16.71 -15.52
N ASP A 264 24.58 -17.81 -15.42
CA ASP A 264 25.05 -19.18 -15.64
C ASP A 264 23.84 -20.08 -15.89
#